data_AF-A0A7W8QQG6-F1
#
_entry.id   AF-A0A7W8QQG6-F1
#
_cell.length_a   1.000
_cell.length_b   1.000
_cell.length_c   1.000
_cell.angle_alpha   90.00
_cell.angle_beta   90.00
_cell.angle_gamma   90.00
#
_symmetry.space_group_name_H-M   'P 1'
#
loop_
_entity.id
_entity.type
_entity.pdbx_description
1 polymer ?
#
loop_
_entity_poly.entity_id
_entity_poly.type
_entity_poly.pdbx_seq_one_letter_code
_entity_poly.pdbx_strand_id
1 'polypeptide(L)'
;MNTAEHTTIRRLHPRVHRPDPVTEAADALYDRLSEALRERGRTVAERALNQQVADDAFTALDEHLRAGGRLPTPWRSAAPGS
;
A
#
# COMPACT_ATOMS: atom_id res chain seq x y z
N MET A 1 29.22 -39.95 29.49
CA MET A 1 27.78 -39.81 29.21
C MET A 1 27.50 -38.31 29.25
N ASN A 2 27.59 -37.63 28.11
CA ASN A 2 27.51 -36.16 28.03
C ASN A 2 26.25 -35.78 27.25
N THR A 3 25.33 -35.09 27.92
CA THR A 3 24.07 -34.58 27.36
C THR A 3 24.38 -33.38 26.46
N ALA A 4 24.20 -33.55 25.15
CA ALA A 4 24.25 -32.46 24.19
C ALA A 4 22.89 -31.75 24.18
N GLU A 5 22.79 -30.63 24.89
CA GLU A 5 21.68 -29.69 24.75
C GLU A 5 21.83 -28.97 23.41
N HIS A 6 21.21 -29.51 22.36
CA HIS A 6 21.01 -28.78 21.11
C HIS A 6 19.95 -27.70 21.35
N THR A 7 20.40 -26.56 21.87
CA THR A 7 19.68 -25.28 21.86
C THR A 7 19.29 -24.97 20.41
N THR A 8 18.05 -25.30 20.07
CA THR A 8 17.43 -24.91 18.81
C THR A 8 17.23 -23.41 18.86
N ILE A 9 18.20 -22.68 18.31
CA ILE A 9 18.08 -21.26 18.03
C ILE A 9 16.97 -21.14 16.99
N ARG A 10 15.76 -20.82 17.47
CA ARG A 10 14.65 -20.38 16.64
C ARG A 10 15.10 -19.08 15.98
N ARG A 11 15.76 -19.21 14.83
CA ARG A 11 16.00 -18.09 13.92
C ARG A 11 14.63 -17.52 13.59
N LEU A 12 14.28 -16.44 14.27
CA LEU A 12 13.31 -15.48 13.79
C LEU A 12 13.89 -14.95 12.48
N HIS A 13 13.67 -15.67 11.39
CA HIS A 13 13.83 -15.08 10.07
C HIS A 13 12.91 -13.86 10.06
N PRO A 14 13.45 -12.63 9.93
CA PRO A 14 12.58 -11.52 9.56
C PRO A 14 11.94 -11.97 8.27
N ARG A 15 10.61 -12.14 8.28
CA ARG A 15 9.86 -12.34 7.05
C ARG A 15 10.13 -11.09 6.25
N VAL A 16 11.08 -11.18 5.32
CA VAL A 16 11.22 -10.23 4.24
C VAL A 16 9.89 -10.34 3.53
N HIS A 17 8.93 -9.50 3.92
CA HIS A 17 7.65 -9.36 3.26
C HIS A 17 8.01 -8.72 1.93
N ARG A 18 8.44 -9.55 0.96
CA ARG A 18 8.52 -9.13 -0.43
C ARG A 18 7.10 -8.64 -0.73
N PRO A 19 6.90 -7.34 -0.94
CA PRO A 19 5.57 -6.84 -1.15
C PRO A 19 5.01 -7.57 -2.37
N ASP A 20 3.80 -8.10 -2.20
CA ASP A 20 3.08 -8.78 -3.25
C ASP A 20 2.85 -7.75 -4.38
N PRO A 21 3.10 -8.09 -5.66
CA PRO A 21 3.08 -7.11 -6.76
C PRO A 21 1.71 -6.43 -6.92
N VAL A 22 0.63 -7.11 -6.51
CA VAL A 22 -0.72 -6.54 -6.47
C VAL A 22 -0.84 -5.49 -5.35
N THR A 23 -0.23 -5.75 -4.20
CA THR A 23 -0.10 -4.79 -3.10
C THR A 23 0.78 -3.58 -3.48
N GLU A 24 1.88 -3.78 -4.19
CA GLU A 24 2.72 -2.66 -4.69
C GLU A 24 1.95 -1.78 -5.67
N ALA A 25 1.14 -2.38 -6.55
CA ALA A 25 0.29 -1.64 -7.48
C ALA A 25 -0.77 -0.81 -6.73
N ALA A 26 -1.41 -1.39 -5.71
CA ALA A 26 -2.39 -0.68 -4.88
C ALA A 26 -1.75 0.48 -4.08
N ASP A 27 -0.55 0.26 -3.53
CA ASP A 27 0.20 1.29 -2.80
C ASP A 27 0.64 2.43 -3.73
N ALA A 28 1.10 2.12 -4.96
CA ALA A 28 1.46 3.14 -5.94
C ALA A 28 0.25 3.98 -6.40
N LEU A 29 -0.93 3.36 -6.57
CA LEU A 29 -2.18 4.08 -6.87
C LEU A 29 -2.59 4.99 -5.72
N TYR A 30 -2.46 4.50 -4.49
CA TYR A 30 -2.75 5.28 -3.29
C TYR A 30 -1.79 6.46 -3.11
N ASP A 31 -0.50 6.28 -3.35
CA ASP A 31 0.51 7.34 -3.27
C ASP A 31 0.23 8.42 -4.32
N ARG A 32 -0.08 8.03 -5.55
CA ARG A 32 -0.42 8.97 -6.63
C ARG A 32 -1.68 9.78 -6.31
N LEU A 33 -2.72 9.12 -5.80
CA LEU A 33 -3.95 9.79 -5.34
C LEU A 33 -3.63 10.77 -4.21
N SER A 34 -2.87 10.32 -3.21
CA SER A 34 -2.51 11.14 -2.05
C SER A 34 -1.66 12.34 -2.44
N GLU A 35 -0.72 12.18 -3.36
CA GLU A 35 0.11 13.25 -3.90
C GLU A 35 -0.74 14.29 -4.65
N ALA A 36 -1.61 13.84 -5.55
CA ALA A 36 -2.52 14.72 -6.30
C ALA A 36 -3.45 15.52 -5.38
N LEU A 37 -3.97 14.90 -4.32
CA LEU A 37 -4.80 15.56 -3.31
C LEU A 37 -4.01 16.52 -2.41
N ARG A 38 -2.73 16.21 -2.15
CA ARG A 38 -1.86 17.02 -1.30
C ARG A 38 -1.39 18.28 -2.03
N GLU A 39 -1.18 18.19 -3.33
CA GLU A 39 -0.77 19.33 -4.13
C GLU A 39 -1.93 20.30 -4.36
N ARG A 40 -2.02 21.31 -3.50
CA ARG A 40 -2.94 22.43 -3.66
C ARG A 40 -2.39 23.36 -4.74
N GLY A 41 -2.76 23.11 -6.01
CA GLY A 41 -2.44 23.98 -7.13
C GLY A 41 -2.64 25.47 -6.81
N ARG A 42 -1.71 26.32 -7.24
CA ARG A 42 -1.71 27.75 -6.92
C ARG A 42 -2.69 28.52 -7.78
N THR A 43 -2.99 28.01 -8.96
CA THR A 43 -3.95 28.54 -9.93
C THR A 43 -5.17 27.63 -10.08
N VAL A 44 -6.24 28.16 -10.67
CA VAL A 44 -7.46 27.38 -10.98
C VAL A 44 -7.15 26.23 -11.96
N ALA A 45 -6.29 26.47 -12.94
CA ALA A 45 -5.89 25.46 -13.92
C ALA A 45 -5.10 24.30 -13.27
N GLU A 46 -4.14 24.61 -12.39
CA GLU A 46 -3.39 23.58 -11.64
C GLU A 46 -4.30 22.79 -10.70
N ARG A 47 -5.28 23.45 -10.05
CA ARG A 47 -6.26 22.74 -9.21
C ARG A 47 -7.14 21.80 -10.03
N ALA A 48 -7.61 22.24 -11.19
CA ALA A 48 -8.41 21.40 -12.08
C ALA A 48 -7.61 20.19 -12.58
N LEU A 49 -6.34 20.38 -12.95
CA LEU A 49 -5.45 19.29 -13.35
C LEU A 49 -5.20 18.31 -12.20
N ASN A 50 -4.88 18.80 -11.00
CA ASN A 50 -4.64 17.94 -9.84
C ASN A 50 -5.89 17.16 -9.44
N GLN A 51 -7.06 17.78 -9.57
CA GLN A 51 -8.33 17.10 -9.33
C GLN A 51 -8.59 16.01 -10.37
N GLN A 52 -8.35 16.28 -11.66
CA GLN A 52 -8.46 15.26 -12.70
C GLN A 52 -7.51 14.09 -12.45
N VAL A 53 -6.25 14.35 -12.09
CA VAL A 53 -5.28 13.30 -11.76
C VAL A 53 -5.71 12.48 -10.55
N ALA A 54 -6.31 13.13 -9.53
CA ALA A 54 -6.86 12.44 -8.38
C ALA A 54 -8.06 11.54 -8.76
N ASP A 55 -8.99 12.04 -9.58
CA ASP A 55 -10.15 11.27 -10.07
C ASP A 55 -9.71 10.05 -10.91
N ASP A 56 -8.73 10.22 -11.80
CA ASP A 56 -8.16 9.11 -12.59
C ASP A 56 -7.49 8.06 -11.68
N ALA A 57 -6.68 8.50 -10.71
CA ALA A 57 -6.02 7.60 -9.76
C ALA A 57 -7.02 6.86 -8.86
N PHE A 58 -8.09 7.54 -8.43
CA PHE A 58 -9.16 6.95 -7.65
C PHE A 58 -9.95 5.92 -8.46
N THR A 59 -10.25 6.22 -9.73
CA THR A 59 -10.94 5.29 -10.64
C THR A 59 -10.13 4.01 -10.82
N ALA A 60 -8.83 4.12 -11.10
CA ALA A 60 -7.94 2.96 -11.22
C ALA A 60 -7.85 2.15 -9.92
N LEU A 61 -7.87 2.82 -8.75
CA LEU A 61 -7.91 2.15 -7.46
C LEU A 61 -9.25 1.44 -7.21
N ASP A 62 -10.39 2.08 -7.53
CA ASP A 62 -11.72 1.46 -7.40
C ASP A 62 -11.85 0.22 -8.29
N GLU A 63 -11.40 0.30 -9.54
CA GLU A 63 -11.38 -0.83 -10.47
C GLU A 63 -10.51 -1.98 -9.94
N HIS A 64 -9.32 -1.66 -9.43
CA HIS A 64 -8.43 -2.64 -8.82
C HIS A 64 -9.10 -3.36 -7.64
N LEU A 65 -9.78 -2.62 -6.76
CA LEU A 65 -10.46 -3.18 -5.59
C LEU A 65 -11.69 -3.99 -5.99
N ARG A 66 -12.47 -3.53 -6.97
CA ARG A 66 -13.63 -4.25 -7.49
C ARG A 66 -13.26 -5.56 -8.18
N ALA A 67 -12.08 -5.62 -8.80
CA ALA A 67 -11.53 -6.84 -9.37
C ALA A 67 -11.05 -7.86 -8.30
N GLY A 68 -11.17 -7.54 -7.00
CA GLY A 68 -10.65 -8.37 -5.91
C GLY A 68 -9.17 -8.16 -5.64
N GLY A 69 -8.60 -7.06 -6.14
CA GLY A 69 -7.23 -6.64 -5.84
C GLY A 69 -7.02 -6.38 -4.35
N ARG A 70 -5.75 -6.32 -3.94
CA ARG A 70 -5.42 -6.12 -2.53
C ARG A 70 -5.64 -4.67 -2.14
N LEU A 71 -6.10 -4.47 -0.90
CA LEU A 71 -6.18 -3.13 -0.31
C LEU A 71 -4.79 -2.52 -0.17
N PRO A 72 -4.63 -1.20 -0.36
CA PRO A 72 -3.40 -0.50 0.00
C PRO A 72 -2.98 -0.80 1.45
N THR A 73 -1.68 -0.91 1.69
CA THR A 73 -1.06 -1.12 3.00
C THR A 73 -1.57 -0.11 4.05
N PRO A 74 -1.71 1.20 3.74
CA PRO A 74 -2.25 2.18 4.70
C PRO A 74 -3.68 1.84 5.16
N TRP A 75 -4.51 1.30 4.27
CA TRP A 75 -5.89 0.93 4.60
C TRP A 75 -5.98 -0.39 5.33
N ARG A 76 -5.10 -1.35 5.01
CA ARG A 76 -4.96 -2.59 5.78
C ARG A 76 -4.51 -2.35 7.22
N SER A 77 -3.61 -1.40 7.43
CA SER A 77 -3.16 -1.03 8.79
C SER A 77 -4.21 -0.22 9.56
N ALA A 78 -5.15 0.43 8.87
CA ALA A 78 -6.24 1.22 9.48
C ALA A 78 -7.49 0.38 9.78
N ALA A 79 -7.64 -0.80 9.16
CA ALA A 79 -8.68 -1.75 9.52
C ALA A 79 -8.38 -2.29 10.94
N PRO A 80 -9.25 -2.07 11.94
CA PRO A 80 -9.07 -2.69 13.25
C PRO A 80 -9.07 -4.22 13.04
N GLY A 81 -8.04 -4.86 13.58
CA GLY A 81 -7.80 -6.29 13.41
C GLY A 81 -9.06 -7.12 13.67
N SER A 82 -9.44 -7.92 12.68
CA SER A 82 -10.30 -9.10 12.89
C SER A 82 -9.52 -10.19 13.60
#